data_AF-D8S9U9-F1
#
_entry.id   AF-D8S9U9-F1
#
_cell.length_a   1.000
_cell.length_b   1.000
_cell.length_c   1.000
_cell.angle_alpha   90.00
_cell.angle_beta   90.00
_cell.angle_gamma   90.00
#
_symmetry.space_group_name_H-M   'P 1'
#
loop_
_entity.id
_entity.type
_entity.pdbx_description
1 polymer ?
#
loop_
_entity_poly.entity_id
_entity_poly.type
_entity_poly.pdbx_seq_one_letter_code
_entity_poly.pdbx_strand_id
1 'polypeptide(L)'
;MAPLFARLRSFGVDDTRLKALAKDHTTLLRKYRGDPSSLEENVRFLSRHGLNDTQMADAVKKHPALLLLDVASDLEPRGKFLMEQGLSPSAIAAILSSCPAIMTTNTKDLIARIAYLSRAGISRKFLSSCVVKHPALLSHDVDQKLRPVLKVLSDRLAPQVVRNLVAIVPAVFARKPEMVDDLISAFKYIGFQGEVDTWLQSMSWGVRFGPEAVRDKIDFLMSMDIHYRHVAVMLKAEPHILQVDNAVLKEKLDFLFKGMKLDVEELLKCPAYLSKKSMDRVKIRWKVLSLLKSRGIIQRIHLKDMVTLPRKWFVETFVFKYPDCGRVYYGERSALKQARAEARGERSTCSLQALATQDRLTSDLSPCELRALRISPWIVRKPWIHSWLLRGVHQNKKANSPVAPSSQVNCVRLALLQLHHQHHLPNITKKSVLLD
;
A
#
# COMPACT_ATOMS: atom_id res chain seq x y z
N MET A 1 -18.55 -37.30 -29.34
CA MET A 1 -17.15 -36.89 -29.14
C MET A 1 -16.78 -35.69 -30.02
N ALA A 2 -16.92 -35.78 -31.35
CA ALA A 2 -16.54 -34.71 -32.26
C ALA A 2 -17.21 -33.34 -31.99
N PRO A 3 -18.51 -33.23 -31.65
CA PRO A 3 -19.15 -31.93 -31.41
C PRO A 3 -18.64 -31.21 -30.15
N LEU A 4 -18.56 -31.92 -29.02
CA LEU A 4 -17.99 -31.40 -27.77
C LEU A 4 -16.55 -30.95 -27.96
N PHE A 5 -15.71 -31.79 -28.58
CA PHE A 5 -14.30 -31.46 -28.79
C PHE A 5 -14.10 -30.33 -29.80
N ALA A 6 -14.92 -30.25 -30.86
CA ALA A 6 -14.92 -29.12 -31.78
C ALA A 6 -15.31 -27.81 -31.06
N ARG A 7 -16.31 -27.86 -30.18
CA ARG A 7 -16.72 -26.69 -29.39
C ARG A 7 -15.66 -26.26 -28.39
N LEU A 8 -15.06 -27.20 -27.66
CA LEU A 8 -13.94 -26.90 -26.75
C LEU A 8 -12.70 -26.37 -27.50
N ARG A 9 -12.43 -26.87 -28.71
CA ARG A 9 -11.39 -26.30 -29.60
C ARG A 9 -11.72 -24.87 -30.02
N SER A 10 -13.00 -24.56 -30.29
CA SER A 10 -13.42 -23.19 -30.63
C SER A 10 -13.17 -22.19 -29.48
N PHE A 11 -13.12 -22.67 -28.23
CA PHE A 11 -12.71 -21.87 -27.07
C PHE A 11 -11.19 -21.83 -26.86
N GLY A 12 -10.39 -22.54 -27.66
CA GLY A 12 -8.92 -22.57 -27.53
C GLY A 12 -8.38 -23.67 -26.60
N VAL A 13 -9.16 -24.72 -26.31
CA VAL A 13 -8.66 -25.91 -25.59
C VAL A 13 -7.85 -26.79 -26.55
N ASP A 14 -6.59 -27.05 -26.20
CA ASP A 14 -5.66 -27.86 -27.00
C ASP A 14 -5.97 -29.38 -26.96
N ASP A 15 -5.49 -30.10 -28.00
CA ASP A 15 -5.79 -31.53 -28.18
C ASP A 15 -5.17 -32.43 -27.11
N THR A 16 -4.03 -32.04 -26.50
CA THR A 16 -3.44 -32.82 -25.41
C THR A 16 -4.32 -32.79 -24.16
N ARG A 17 -4.96 -31.66 -23.86
CA ARG A 17 -5.93 -31.55 -22.76
C ARG A 17 -7.26 -32.20 -23.07
N LEU A 18 -7.73 -32.18 -24.31
CA LEU A 18 -8.93 -32.92 -24.69
C LEU A 18 -8.75 -34.43 -24.48
N LYS A 19 -7.55 -34.95 -24.74
CA LYS A 19 -7.19 -36.34 -24.41
C LYS A 19 -7.16 -36.61 -22.91
N ALA A 20 -6.58 -35.71 -22.11
CA ALA A 20 -6.60 -35.82 -20.64
C ALA A 20 -8.03 -35.78 -20.08
N LEU A 21 -8.84 -34.83 -20.55
CA LEU A 21 -10.26 -34.72 -20.23
C LEU A 21 -11.03 -36.01 -20.56
N ALA A 22 -10.78 -36.60 -21.72
CA ALA A 22 -11.41 -37.86 -22.12
C ALA A 22 -11.05 -39.03 -21.21
N LYS A 23 -9.81 -39.05 -20.71
CA LYS A 23 -9.30 -40.09 -19.81
C LYS A 23 -9.86 -39.92 -18.39
N ASP A 24 -9.80 -38.71 -17.85
CA ASP A 24 -10.07 -38.43 -16.45
C ASP A 24 -11.56 -38.24 -16.14
N HIS A 25 -12.38 -37.95 -17.16
CA HIS A 25 -13.80 -37.65 -17.00
C HIS A 25 -14.68 -38.40 -18.01
N THR A 26 -14.66 -39.73 -17.96
CA THR A 26 -15.49 -40.62 -18.80
C THR A 26 -17.00 -40.36 -18.66
N THR A 27 -17.44 -39.85 -17.51
CA THR A 27 -18.82 -39.43 -17.24
C THR A 27 -19.24 -38.20 -18.05
N LEU A 28 -18.34 -37.22 -18.24
CA LEU A 28 -18.55 -36.06 -19.13
C LEU A 28 -18.78 -36.53 -20.56
N LEU A 29 -17.93 -37.45 -21.01
CA LEU A 29 -18.05 -38.01 -22.35
C LEU A 29 -19.36 -38.76 -22.54
N ARG A 30 -19.80 -39.52 -21.54
CA ARG A 30 -21.08 -40.26 -21.59
C ARG A 30 -22.29 -39.34 -21.67
N LYS A 31 -22.35 -38.30 -20.82
CA LYS A 31 -23.45 -37.31 -20.81
C LYS A 31 -23.60 -36.63 -22.17
N TYR A 32 -22.48 -36.15 -22.72
CA TYR A 32 -22.48 -35.39 -23.98
C TYR A 32 -22.42 -36.23 -25.26
N ARG A 33 -22.32 -37.57 -25.13
CA ARG A 33 -22.55 -38.48 -26.26
C ARG A 33 -24.06 -38.65 -26.53
N GLY A 34 -24.89 -38.47 -25.50
CA GLY A 34 -26.36 -38.63 -25.58
C GLY A 34 -27.12 -37.36 -25.91
N ASP A 35 -26.65 -36.18 -25.46
CA ASP A 35 -27.31 -34.90 -25.76
C ASP A 35 -26.30 -33.73 -25.91
N PRO A 36 -25.98 -33.34 -27.17
CA PRO A 36 -25.19 -32.15 -27.45
C PRO A 36 -25.87 -30.83 -27.04
N SER A 37 -27.19 -30.82 -26.87
CA SER A 37 -27.98 -29.62 -26.58
C SER A 37 -27.75 -29.12 -25.16
N SER A 38 -27.68 -30.05 -24.19
CA SER A 38 -27.29 -29.76 -22.80
C SER A 38 -25.92 -29.06 -22.69
N LEU A 39 -25.00 -29.30 -23.63
CA LEU A 39 -23.68 -28.63 -23.61
C LEU A 39 -23.84 -27.17 -23.98
N GLU A 40 -24.55 -26.94 -25.08
CA GLU A 40 -24.77 -25.59 -25.59
C GLU A 40 -25.64 -24.78 -24.63
N GLU A 41 -26.51 -25.43 -23.87
CA GLU A 41 -27.27 -24.82 -22.79
C GLU A 41 -26.37 -24.36 -21.63
N ASN A 42 -25.46 -25.22 -21.15
CA ASN A 42 -24.47 -24.88 -20.13
C ASN A 42 -23.56 -23.73 -20.56
N VAL A 43 -23.04 -23.79 -21.80
CA VAL A 43 -22.21 -22.73 -22.38
C VAL A 43 -23.00 -21.43 -22.48
N ARG A 44 -24.22 -21.46 -23.02
CA ARG A 44 -25.07 -20.28 -23.15
C ARG A 44 -25.41 -19.67 -21.79
N PHE A 45 -25.67 -20.49 -20.78
CA PHE A 45 -25.90 -20.02 -19.41
C PHE A 45 -24.67 -19.30 -18.87
N LEU A 46 -23.48 -19.90 -18.97
CA LEU A 46 -22.24 -19.31 -18.48
C LEU A 46 -21.88 -18.02 -19.24
N SER A 47 -22.10 -17.98 -20.56
CA SER A 47 -21.92 -16.77 -21.37
C SER A 47 -22.88 -15.65 -20.99
N ARG A 48 -24.17 -15.97 -20.74
CA ARG A 48 -25.16 -15.00 -20.23
C ARG A 48 -24.77 -14.42 -18.87
N HIS A 49 -24.03 -15.16 -18.06
CA HIS A 49 -23.51 -14.71 -16.77
C HIS A 49 -22.15 -14.00 -16.86
N GLY A 50 -21.71 -13.65 -18.08
CA GLY A 50 -20.59 -12.74 -18.30
C GLY A 50 -19.24 -13.42 -18.55
N LEU A 51 -19.19 -14.74 -18.75
CA LEU A 51 -17.95 -15.39 -19.21
C LEU A 51 -17.81 -15.18 -20.72
N ASN A 52 -16.70 -14.57 -21.11
CA ASN A 52 -16.28 -14.58 -22.51
C ASN A 52 -15.64 -15.94 -22.89
N ASP A 53 -15.38 -16.14 -24.19
CA ASP A 53 -14.86 -17.40 -24.72
C ASP A 53 -13.52 -17.81 -24.10
N THR A 54 -12.63 -16.87 -23.79
CA THR A 54 -11.32 -17.16 -23.18
C THR A 54 -11.47 -17.58 -21.71
N GLN A 55 -12.32 -16.89 -20.96
CA GLN A 55 -12.66 -17.25 -19.57
C GLN A 55 -13.39 -18.59 -19.49
N MET A 56 -14.25 -18.89 -20.46
CA MET A 56 -14.92 -20.19 -20.62
C MET A 56 -13.89 -21.31 -20.77
N ALA A 57 -12.92 -21.11 -21.66
CA ALA A 57 -11.84 -22.07 -21.91
C ALA A 57 -11.03 -22.33 -20.64
N ASP A 58 -10.65 -21.27 -19.93
CA ASP A 58 -9.91 -21.36 -18.67
C ASP A 58 -10.70 -22.06 -17.56
N ALA A 59 -12.01 -21.78 -17.45
CA ALA A 59 -12.88 -22.41 -16.47
C ALA A 59 -13.02 -23.91 -16.73
N VAL A 60 -13.32 -24.30 -17.97
CA VAL A 60 -13.44 -25.71 -18.36
C VAL A 60 -12.10 -26.43 -18.22
N LYS A 61 -10.99 -25.77 -18.58
CA LYS A 61 -9.64 -26.32 -18.40
C LYS A 61 -9.33 -26.62 -16.94
N LYS A 62 -9.69 -25.74 -16.01
CA LYS A 62 -9.42 -25.90 -14.58
C LYS A 62 -10.36 -26.89 -13.90
N HIS A 63 -11.62 -26.94 -14.32
CA HIS A 63 -12.63 -27.79 -13.71
C HIS A 63 -13.68 -28.25 -14.71
N PRO A 64 -13.38 -29.32 -15.47
CA PRO A 64 -14.28 -29.77 -16.52
C PRO A 64 -15.63 -30.29 -16.03
N ALA A 65 -15.69 -30.74 -14.77
CA ALA A 65 -16.93 -31.14 -14.11
C ALA A 65 -17.97 -30.00 -14.02
N LEU A 66 -17.58 -28.74 -14.25
CA LEU A 66 -18.52 -27.63 -14.43
C LEU A 66 -19.56 -27.92 -15.53
N LEU A 67 -19.15 -28.62 -16.60
CA LEU A 67 -20.05 -29.01 -17.69
C LEU A 67 -20.93 -30.23 -17.32
N LEU A 68 -20.64 -30.96 -16.24
CA LEU A 68 -21.55 -32.04 -15.79
C LEU A 68 -22.82 -31.50 -15.11
N LEU A 69 -22.78 -30.26 -14.65
CA LEU A 69 -23.88 -29.65 -13.93
C LEU A 69 -25.07 -29.41 -14.86
N ASP A 70 -26.27 -29.48 -14.30
CA ASP A 70 -27.50 -29.14 -14.98
C ASP A 70 -27.84 -27.66 -14.78
N VAL A 71 -28.33 -26.98 -15.82
CA VAL A 71 -28.59 -25.54 -15.73
C VAL A 71 -29.65 -25.23 -14.68
N ALA A 72 -30.79 -25.92 -14.75
CA ALA A 72 -31.96 -25.62 -13.94
C ALA A 72 -31.79 -26.05 -12.47
N SER A 73 -31.19 -27.22 -12.24
CA SER A 73 -31.09 -27.81 -10.90
C SER A 73 -29.78 -27.51 -10.17
N ASP A 74 -28.68 -27.21 -10.87
CA ASP A 74 -27.38 -26.92 -10.26
C ASP A 74 -26.90 -25.48 -10.45
N LEU A 75 -26.72 -25.06 -11.71
CA LEU A 75 -26.02 -23.81 -12.02
C LEU A 75 -26.85 -22.58 -11.64
N GLU A 76 -28.14 -22.58 -11.95
CA GLU A 76 -29.04 -21.46 -11.68
C GLU A 76 -29.27 -21.24 -10.17
N PRO A 77 -29.57 -22.28 -9.35
CA PRO A 77 -29.70 -22.10 -7.91
C PRO A 77 -28.41 -21.62 -7.24
N ARG A 78 -27.24 -22.13 -7.68
CA ARG A 78 -25.93 -21.71 -7.15
C ARG A 78 -25.58 -20.28 -7.59
N GLY A 79 -25.90 -19.91 -8.82
CA GLY A 79 -25.75 -18.55 -9.33
C GLY A 79 -26.61 -17.54 -8.57
N LYS A 80 -27.91 -17.85 -8.37
CA LYS A 80 -28.84 -17.05 -7.56
C LYS A 80 -28.36 -16.89 -6.14
N PHE A 81 -27.93 -17.98 -5.50
CA PHE A 81 -27.36 -17.94 -4.17
C PHE A 81 -26.17 -16.98 -4.07
N LEU A 82 -25.20 -17.06 -5.00
CA LEU A 82 -24.04 -16.16 -4.99
C LEU A 82 -24.45 -14.69 -5.15
N MET A 83 -25.46 -14.40 -5.97
CA MET A 83 -26.02 -13.04 -6.12
C MET A 83 -26.70 -12.55 -4.83
N GLU A 84 -27.47 -13.40 -4.14
CA GLU A 84 -28.08 -13.07 -2.84
C GLU A 84 -27.05 -12.79 -1.74
N GLN A 85 -25.86 -13.38 -1.84
CA GLN A 85 -24.73 -13.06 -0.96
C GLN A 85 -24.06 -11.72 -1.30
N GLY A 86 -24.50 -11.02 -2.35
CA GLY A 86 -24.05 -9.69 -2.75
C GLY A 86 -22.92 -9.68 -3.77
N LEU A 87 -22.71 -10.77 -4.51
CA LEU A 87 -21.78 -10.82 -5.64
C LEU A 87 -22.48 -10.31 -6.91
N SER A 88 -21.84 -9.38 -7.62
CA SER A 88 -22.33 -8.94 -8.94
C SER A 88 -22.14 -10.05 -9.99
N PRO A 89 -22.89 -10.02 -11.11
CA PRO A 89 -22.66 -10.95 -12.23
C PRO A 89 -21.22 -10.95 -12.73
N SER A 90 -20.59 -9.76 -12.82
CA SER A 90 -19.17 -9.62 -13.20
C SER A 90 -18.21 -10.25 -12.19
N ALA A 91 -18.52 -10.17 -10.89
CA ALA A 91 -17.76 -10.81 -9.83
C ALA A 91 -17.88 -12.34 -9.93
N ILE A 92 -19.08 -12.86 -10.18
CA ILE A 92 -19.33 -14.29 -10.39
C ILE A 92 -18.55 -14.79 -11.61
N ALA A 93 -18.57 -14.06 -12.73
CA ALA A 93 -17.78 -14.42 -13.91
C ALA A 93 -16.26 -14.50 -13.61
N ALA A 94 -15.72 -13.52 -12.88
CA ALA A 94 -14.32 -13.51 -12.45
C ALA A 94 -13.99 -14.70 -11.53
N ILE A 95 -14.91 -15.05 -10.63
CA ILE A 95 -14.79 -16.22 -9.74
C ILE A 95 -14.81 -17.52 -10.55
N LEU A 96 -15.72 -17.66 -11.52
CA LEU A 96 -15.83 -18.86 -12.35
C LEU A 96 -14.61 -19.09 -13.23
N SER A 97 -14.02 -18.02 -13.77
CA SER A 97 -12.77 -18.11 -14.54
C SER A 97 -11.56 -18.50 -13.66
N SER A 98 -11.51 -18.02 -12.42
CA SER A 98 -10.37 -18.25 -11.52
C SER A 98 -10.48 -19.55 -10.70
N CYS A 99 -11.67 -19.88 -10.19
CA CYS A 99 -11.98 -21.03 -9.35
C CYS A 99 -13.38 -21.62 -9.67
N PRO A 100 -13.53 -22.32 -10.80
CA PRO A 100 -14.80 -22.91 -11.23
C PRO A 100 -15.35 -24.00 -10.30
N ALA A 101 -14.50 -24.59 -9.44
CA ALA A 101 -14.89 -25.60 -8.46
C ALA A 101 -15.90 -25.10 -7.40
N ILE A 102 -16.09 -23.78 -7.26
CA ILE A 102 -17.14 -23.25 -6.40
C ILE A 102 -18.54 -23.72 -6.85
N MET A 103 -18.73 -23.91 -8.15
CA MET A 103 -20.02 -24.33 -8.70
C MET A 103 -20.33 -25.79 -8.44
N THR A 104 -19.37 -26.62 -8.07
CA THR A 104 -19.61 -28.02 -7.67
C THR A 104 -19.70 -28.21 -6.17
N THR A 105 -19.49 -27.12 -5.39
CA THR A 105 -19.66 -27.14 -3.94
C THR A 105 -21.15 -27.06 -3.59
N ASN A 106 -21.59 -27.87 -2.61
CA ASN A 106 -22.96 -27.82 -2.11
C ASN A 106 -23.27 -26.43 -1.51
N THR A 107 -24.46 -25.89 -1.82
CA THR A 107 -24.95 -24.63 -1.26
C THR A 107 -24.95 -24.63 0.27
N LYS A 108 -25.26 -25.76 0.92
CA LYS A 108 -25.20 -25.88 2.39
C LYS A 108 -23.80 -25.61 2.94
N ASP A 109 -22.77 -26.13 2.28
CA ASP A 109 -21.38 -25.93 2.68
C ASP A 109 -20.94 -24.48 2.42
N LEU A 110 -21.36 -23.89 1.29
CA LEU A 110 -21.11 -22.48 1.00
C LEU A 110 -21.74 -21.57 2.06
N ILE A 111 -22.98 -21.84 2.48
CA ILE A 111 -23.64 -21.11 3.57
C ILE A 111 -22.83 -21.24 4.87
N ALA A 112 -22.43 -22.46 5.23
CA ALA A 112 -21.63 -22.69 6.44
C ALA A 112 -20.29 -21.93 6.41
N ARG A 113 -19.60 -21.95 5.26
CA ARG A 113 -18.34 -21.22 5.04
C ARG A 113 -18.52 -19.71 5.15
N ILE A 114 -19.53 -19.15 4.49
CA ILE A 114 -19.84 -17.71 4.53
C ILE A 114 -20.24 -17.29 5.96
N ALA A 115 -21.04 -18.10 6.64
CA ALA A 115 -21.45 -17.83 8.02
C ALA A 115 -20.25 -17.88 8.99
N TYR A 116 -19.33 -18.82 8.78
CA TYR A 116 -18.08 -18.91 9.55
C TYR A 116 -17.20 -17.67 9.32
N LEU A 117 -16.95 -17.30 8.07
CA LEU A 117 -16.15 -16.11 7.73
C LEU A 117 -16.78 -14.81 8.26
N SER A 118 -18.11 -14.72 8.23
CA SER A 118 -18.85 -13.59 8.80
C SER A 118 -18.63 -13.50 10.31
N ARG A 119 -18.71 -14.63 11.03
CA ARG A 119 -18.41 -14.71 12.48
C ARG A 119 -16.95 -14.40 12.81
N ALA A 120 -16.03 -14.77 11.92
CA ALA A 120 -14.60 -14.47 12.05
C ALA A 120 -14.27 -12.97 11.83
N GLY A 121 -15.26 -12.14 11.47
CA GLY A 121 -15.11 -10.68 11.35
C GLY A 121 -15.07 -10.16 9.91
N ILE A 122 -15.31 -11.00 8.90
CA ILE A 122 -15.44 -10.53 7.50
C ILE A 122 -16.85 -9.96 7.31
N SER A 123 -16.96 -8.65 7.16
CA SER A 123 -18.26 -8.03 6.82
C SER A 123 -18.75 -8.50 5.44
N ARG A 124 -20.07 -8.57 5.23
CA ARG A 124 -20.66 -8.98 3.94
C ARG A 124 -20.15 -8.15 2.76
N LYS A 125 -20.03 -6.82 2.93
CA LYS A 125 -19.49 -5.89 1.91
C LYS A 125 -18.05 -6.23 1.52
N PHE A 126 -17.29 -6.76 2.46
CA PHE A 126 -15.88 -7.05 2.28
C PHE A 126 -15.66 -8.51 1.83
N LEU A 127 -16.58 -9.42 2.18
CA LEU A 127 -16.61 -10.80 1.70
C LEU A 127 -16.71 -10.87 0.19
N SER A 128 -17.57 -10.07 -0.45
CA SER A 128 -17.66 -10.03 -1.91
C SER A 128 -16.33 -9.65 -2.57
N SER A 129 -15.64 -8.63 -2.03
CA SER A 129 -14.30 -8.24 -2.51
C SER A 129 -13.24 -9.32 -2.27
N CYS A 130 -13.28 -9.99 -1.12
CA CYS A 130 -12.37 -11.10 -0.79
C CYS A 130 -12.52 -12.27 -1.75
N VAL A 131 -13.75 -12.70 -1.96
CA VAL A 131 -14.07 -13.88 -2.77
C VAL A 131 -13.73 -13.63 -4.23
N VAL A 132 -13.91 -12.41 -4.73
CA VAL A 132 -13.46 -12.06 -6.10
C VAL A 132 -11.94 -12.15 -6.23
N LYS A 133 -11.18 -11.66 -5.25
CA LYS A 133 -9.70 -11.68 -5.29
C LYS A 133 -9.13 -13.07 -4.99
N HIS A 134 -9.82 -13.84 -4.14
CA HIS A 134 -9.38 -15.13 -3.62
C HIS A 134 -10.53 -16.13 -3.49
N PRO A 135 -11.11 -16.60 -4.61
CA PRO A 135 -12.32 -17.42 -4.55
C PRO A 135 -12.12 -18.81 -3.93
N ALA A 136 -10.88 -19.30 -3.88
CA ALA A 136 -10.51 -20.51 -3.17
C ALA A 136 -10.89 -20.48 -1.67
N LEU A 137 -11.09 -19.28 -1.09
CA LEU A 137 -11.58 -19.12 0.28
C LEU A 137 -12.91 -19.85 0.51
N LEU A 138 -13.81 -19.87 -0.48
CA LEU A 138 -15.09 -20.57 -0.40
C LEU A 138 -15.00 -22.04 -0.81
N SER A 139 -13.83 -22.51 -1.27
CA SER A 139 -13.59 -23.92 -1.58
C SER A 139 -12.99 -24.70 -0.42
N HIS A 140 -12.49 -24.03 0.61
CA HIS A 140 -11.84 -24.66 1.75
C HIS A 140 -12.84 -25.09 2.83
N ASP A 141 -12.62 -26.28 3.37
CA ASP A 141 -13.41 -26.80 4.47
C ASP A 141 -13.21 -25.97 5.75
N VAL A 142 -14.30 -25.76 6.49
CA VAL A 142 -14.30 -24.91 7.68
C VAL A 142 -13.44 -25.53 8.78
N ASP A 143 -13.63 -26.82 9.06
CA ASP A 143 -13.05 -27.47 10.23
C ASP A 143 -11.65 -28.02 9.95
N GLN A 144 -11.39 -28.48 8.72
CA GLN A 144 -10.08 -29.00 8.34
C GLN A 144 -9.08 -27.91 7.95
N LYS A 145 -9.52 -26.71 7.53
CA LYS A 145 -8.61 -25.70 6.98
C LYS A 145 -8.82 -24.28 7.52
N LEU A 146 -10.02 -23.73 7.44
CA LEU A 146 -10.24 -22.34 7.87
C LEU A 146 -10.03 -22.15 9.38
N ARG A 147 -10.60 -23.05 10.19
CA ARG A 147 -10.55 -22.99 11.65
C ARG A 147 -9.14 -23.19 12.22
N PRO A 148 -8.33 -24.17 11.78
CA PRO A 148 -6.94 -24.31 12.23
C PRO A 148 -6.09 -23.07 11.93
N VAL A 149 -6.21 -22.49 10.72
CA VAL A 149 -5.47 -21.28 10.35
C VAL A 149 -5.90 -20.09 11.21
N LEU A 150 -7.21 -19.89 11.41
CA LEU A 150 -7.69 -18.80 12.25
C LEU A 150 -7.26 -18.95 13.71
N LYS A 151 -7.19 -20.20 14.21
CA LYS A 151 -6.70 -20.50 15.57
C LYS A 151 -5.24 -20.08 15.72
N VAL A 152 -4.35 -20.50 14.80
CA VAL A 152 -2.94 -20.08 14.80
C VAL A 152 -2.82 -18.54 14.79
N LEU A 153 -3.58 -17.85 13.94
CA LEU A 153 -3.56 -16.39 13.89
C LEU A 153 -4.00 -15.77 15.23
N SER A 154 -5.08 -16.29 15.83
CA SER A 154 -5.65 -15.78 17.09
C SER A 154 -4.75 -16.03 18.30
N ASP A 155 -4.11 -17.19 18.35
CA ASP A 155 -3.22 -17.57 19.45
C ASP A 155 -1.90 -16.77 19.42
N ARG A 156 -1.52 -16.26 18.24
CA ARG A 156 -0.20 -15.69 18.01
C ARG A 156 -0.21 -14.18 17.79
N LEU A 157 -1.32 -13.57 17.38
CA LEU A 157 -1.40 -12.16 17.00
C LEU A 157 -2.56 -11.45 17.72
N ALA A 158 -2.44 -10.12 17.84
CA ALA A 158 -3.49 -9.32 18.47
C ALA A 158 -4.80 -9.39 17.65
N PRO A 159 -5.99 -9.38 18.30
CA PRO A 159 -7.28 -9.55 17.62
C PRO A 159 -7.51 -8.58 16.46
N GLN A 160 -7.05 -7.33 16.58
CA GLN A 160 -7.17 -6.34 15.52
C GLN A 160 -6.32 -6.70 14.28
N VAL A 161 -5.12 -7.25 14.48
CA VAL A 161 -4.25 -7.71 13.38
C VAL A 161 -4.93 -8.89 12.67
N VAL A 162 -5.46 -9.86 13.44
CA VAL A 162 -6.17 -11.02 12.88
C VAL A 162 -7.35 -10.59 12.03
N ARG A 163 -8.24 -9.73 12.56
CA ARG A 163 -9.39 -9.22 11.80
C ARG A 163 -8.99 -8.59 10.47
N ASN A 164 -7.92 -7.80 10.46
CA ASN A 164 -7.46 -7.15 9.25
C ASN A 164 -6.73 -8.11 8.30
N LEU A 165 -5.97 -9.09 8.79
CA LEU A 165 -5.32 -10.11 7.95
C LEU A 165 -6.35 -10.96 7.23
N VAL A 166 -7.36 -11.43 7.97
CA VAL A 166 -8.48 -12.21 7.45
C VAL A 166 -9.22 -11.43 6.36
N ALA A 167 -9.36 -10.13 6.54
CA ALA A 167 -9.91 -9.24 5.53
C ALA A 167 -8.93 -9.04 4.35
N ILE A 168 -7.82 -8.37 4.56
CA ILE A 168 -7.00 -7.79 3.48
C ILE A 168 -6.12 -8.85 2.80
N VAL A 169 -5.79 -9.94 3.49
CA VAL A 169 -4.87 -11.00 3.02
C VAL A 169 -5.54 -12.38 3.15
N PRO A 170 -6.69 -12.63 2.49
CA PRO A 170 -7.42 -13.89 2.63
C PRO A 170 -6.66 -15.07 2.01
N ALA A 171 -5.61 -14.80 1.23
CA ALA A 171 -4.64 -15.80 0.78
C ALA A 171 -3.97 -16.57 1.94
N VAL A 172 -3.96 -16.04 3.17
CA VAL A 172 -3.46 -16.75 4.34
C VAL A 172 -4.20 -18.07 4.57
N PHE A 173 -5.50 -18.12 4.29
CA PHE A 173 -6.32 -19.33 4.40
C PHE A 173 -6.03 -20.36 3.31
N ALA A 174 -5.32 -20.00 2.24
CA ALA A 174 -4.91 -20.98 1.25
C ALA A 174 -3.72 -21.83 1.74
N ARG A 175 -3.02 -21.40 2.79
CA ARG A 175 -1.84 -22.04 3.35
C ARG A 175 -2.19 -23.04 4.45
N LYS A 176 -1.23 -23.91 4.77
CA LYS A 176 -1.33 -24.84 5.90
C LYS A 176 -1.11 -24.09 7.22
N PRO A 177 -1.79 -24.47 8.31
CA PRO A 177 -1.65 -23.78 9.60
C PRO A 177 -0.20 -23.81 10.12
N GLU A 178 0.54 -24.90 9.90
CA GLU A 178 1.95 -25.02 10.31
C GLU A 178 2.83 -23.98 9.60
N MET A 179 2.62 -23.79 8.30
CA MET A 179 3.35 -22.80 7.51
C MET A 179 3.06 -21.36 7.98
N VAL A 180 1.80 -21.08 8.32
CA VAL A 180 1.41 -19.76 8.87
C VAL A 180 2.06 -19.55 10.23
N ASP A 181 2.14 -20.59 11.05
CA ASP A 181 2.79 -20.53 12.35
C ASP A 181 4.30 -20.24 12.22
N ASP A 182 4.98 -20.98 11.33
CA ASP A 182 6.40 -20.80 11.00
C ASP A 182 6.70 -19.40 10.49
N LEU A 183 5.80 -18.84 9.67
CA LEU A 183 5.92 -17.49 9.15
C LEU A 183 5.86 -16.46 10.28
N ILE A 184 4.92 -16.61 11.21
CA ILE A 184 4.82 -15.72 12.38
C ILE A 184 6.05 -15.91 13.28
N SER A 185 6.54 -17.14 13.44
CA SER A 185 7.77 -17.44 14.19
C SER A 185 8.98 -16.72 13.61
N ALA A 186 9.13 -16.69 12.29
CA ALA A 186 10.24 -16.01 11.62
C ALA A 186 10.29 -14.51 11.93
N PHE A 187 9.13 -13.84 11.94
CA PHE A 187 9.06 -12.44 12.36
C PHE A 187 9.30 -12.26 13.86
N LYS A 188 8.66 -13.09 14.70
CA LYS A 188 8.84 -12.99 16.16
C LYS A 188 10.26 -13.26 16.62
N TYR A 189 11.00 -14.12 15.92
CA TYR A 189 12.40 -14.45 16.21
C TYR A 189 13.29 -13.21 16.28
N ILE A 190 13.12 -12.26 15.36
CA ILE A 190 13.88 -11.00 15.38
C ILE A 190 13.29 -9.94 16.33
N GLY A 191 12.25 -10.28 17.10
CA GLY A 191 11.54 -9.33 17.96
C GLY A 191 10.60 -8.40 17.20
N PHE A 192 10.15 -8.81 16.00
CA PHE A 192 9.24 -7.99 15.19
C PHE A 192 7.90 -7.79 15.90
N GLN A 193 7.57 -6.53 16.16
CA GLN A 193 6.29 -6.09 16.67
C GLN A 193 5.79 -4.91 15.83
N GLY A 194 4.84 -5.19 14.94
CA GLY A 194 4.23 -4.19 14.07
C GLY A 194 2.89 -3.67 14.57
N GLU A 195 2.52 -2.48 14.09
CA GLU A 195 1.12 -2.09 14.04
C GLU A 195 0.38 -2.95 13.00
N VAL A 196 -0.94 -2.77 12.90
CA VAL A 196 -1.79 -3.54 11.98
C VAL A 196 -1.26 -3.49 10.56
N ASP A 197 -1.00 -2.30 10.01
CA ASP A 197 -0.57 -2.13 8.62
C ASP A 197 0.79 -2.78 8.33
N THR A 198 1.72 -2.72 9.28
CA THR A 198 3.02 -3.37 9.15
C THR A 198 2.86 -4.88 9.07
N TRP A 199 2.03 -5.47 9.94
CA TRP A 199 1.73 -6.91 9.89
C TRP A 199 1.07 -7.30 8.58
N LEU A 200 0.09 -6.52 8.11
CA LEU A 200 -0.59 -6.77 6.84
C LEU A 200 0.39 -6.85 5.66
N GLN A 201 1.28 -5.86 5.54
CA GLN A 201 2.24 -5.80 4.44
C GLN A 201 3.27 -6.94 4.52
N SER A 202 3.79 -7.21 5.72
CA SER A 202 4.79 -8.26 5.95
C SER A 202 4.20 -9.65 5.71
N MET A 203 3.00 -9.90 6.22
CA MET A 203 2.28 -11.17 6.01
C MET A 203 1.84 -11.35 4.57
N SER A 204 1.42 -10.30 3.86
CA SER A 204 1.08 -10.39 2.43
C SER A 204 2.24 -10.91 1.59
N TRP A 205 3.46 -10.46 1.89
CA TRP A 205 4.67 -10.99 1.25
C TRP A 205 5.01 -12.40 1.74
N GLY A 206 5.03 -12.61 3.06
CA GLY A 206 5.37 -13.90 3.65
C GLY A 206 4.44 -15.04 3.27
N VAL A 207 3.13 -14.79 3.16
CA VAL A 207 2.14 -15.78 2.70
C VAL A 207 2.38 -16.14 1.24
N ARG A 208 2.88 -15.21 0.42
CA ARG A 208 3.17 -15.47 -0.99
C ARG A 208 4.41 -16.35 -1.17
N PHE A 209 5.50 -16.02 -0.48
CA PHE A 209 6.82 -16.64 -0.72
C PHE A 209 7.21 -17.72 0.30
N GLY A 210 6.61 -17.72 1.50
CA GLY A 210 6.86 -18.69 2.55
C GLY A 210 7.81 -18.19 3.66
N PRO A 211 7.89 -18.94 4.78
CA PRO A 211 8.71 -18.58 5.93
C PRO A 211 10.22 -18.62 5.65
N GLU A 212 10.69 -19.56 4.82
CA GLU A 212 12.10 -19.67 4.43
C GLU A 212 12.57 -18.41 3.71
N ALA A 213 11.80 -17.92 2.73
CA ALA A 213 12.12 -16.67 2.03
C ALA A 213 12.20 -15.45 2.97
N VAL A 214 11.39 -15.42 4.04
CA VAL A 214 11.49 -14.38 5.08
C VAL A 214 12.77 -14.53 5.89
N ARG A 215 13.11 -15.76 6.31
CA ARG A 215 14.35 -16.06 7.04
C ARG A 215 15.58 -15.72 6.22
N ASP A 216 15.65 -16.16 4.96
CA ASP A 216 16.75 -15.85 4.04
C ASP A 216 16.95 -14.34 3.87
N LYS A 217 15.86 -13.57 3.83
CA LYS A 217 15.92 -12.10 3.74
C LYS A 217 16.49 -11.49 5.02
N ILE A 218 16.06 -11.99 6.18
CA ILE A 218 16.54 -11.54 7.50
C ILE A 218 18.03 -11.88 7.64
N ASP A 219 18.41 -13.12 7.34
CA ASP A 219 19.79 -13.60 7.42
C ASP A 219 20.69 -12.84 6.47
N PHE A 220 20.22 -12.55 5.24
CA PHE A 220 20.92 -11.67 4.32
C PHE A 220 21.16 -10.27 4.91
N LEU A 221 20.15 -9.62 5.51
CA LEU A 221 20.35 -8.31 6.14
C LEU A 221 21.32 -8.39 7.33
N MET A 222 21.26 -9.48 8.10
CA MET A 222 22.19 -9.71 9.21
C MET A 222 23.63 -9.93 8.74
N SER A 223 23.83 -10.58 7.59
CA SER A 223 25.15 -10.76 6.97
C SER A 223 25.80 -9.45 6.49
N MET A 224 25.02 -8.36 6.42
CA MET A 224 25.50 -7.01 6.09
C MET A 224 25.86 -6.18 7.34
N ASP A 225 26.29 -6.85 8.41
CA ASP A 225 26.65 -6.27 9.72
C ASP A 225 25.49 -5.54 10.43
N ILE A 226 24.24 -5.94 10.17
CA ILE A 226 23.05 -5.36 10.81
C ILE A 226 22.53 -6.30 11.89
N HIS A 227 22.59 -5.85 13.14
CA HIS A 227 22.06 -6.62 14.27
C HIS A 227 20.54 -6.91 14.12
N TYR A 228 20.07 -8.09 14.53
CA TYR A 228 18.68 -8.55 14.32
C TYR A 228 17.61 -7.56 14.83
N ARG A 229 17.89 -6.86 15.95
CA ARG A 229 16.99 -5.82 16.50
C ARG A 229 16.81 -4.65 15.53
N HIS A 230 17.86 -4.26 14.83
CA HIS A 230 17.81 -3.20 13.82
C HIS A 230 17.04 -3.66 12.58
N VAL A 231 17.18 -4.93 12.17
CA VAL A 231 16.35 -5.52 11.11
C VAL A 231 14.87 -5.43 11.48
N ALA A 232 14.48 -5.79 12.71
CA ALA A 232 13.10 -5.68 13.16
C ALA A 232 12.57 -4.23 13.13
N VAL A 233 13.36 -3.26 13.57
CA VAL A 233 12.99 -1.83 13.49
C VAL A 233 12.82 -1.38 12.03
N MET A 234 13.72 -1.77 11.14
CA MET A 234 13.64 -1.42 9.71
C MET A 234 12.40 -2.01 9.06
N LEU A 235 12.13 -3.31 9.27
CA LEU A 235 10.95 -3.97 8.70
C LEU A 235 9.66 -3.42 9.30
N LYS A 236 9.68 -3.00 10.57
CA LYS A 236 8.53 -2.34 11.20
C LYS A 236 8.20 -1.01 10.52
N ALA A 237 9.22 -0.22 10.21
CA ALA A 237 9.06 1.07 9.56
C ALA A 237 8.80 0.95 8.06
N GLU A 238 9.40 -0.04 7.39
CA GLU A 238 9.35 -0.22 5.95
C GLU A 238 9.30 -1.72 5.56
N PRO A 239 8.12 -2.35 5.59
CA PRO A 239 7.96 -3.76 5.18
C PRO A 239 8.33 -4.04 3.72
N HIS A 240 8.28 -3.02 2.86
CA HIS A 240 8.63 -3.15 1.43
C HIS A 240 10.08 -3.57 1.20
N ILE A 241 10.96 -3.49 2.20
CA ILE A 241 12.32 -4.02 2.13
C ILE A 241 12.32 -5.51 1.77
N LEU A 242 11.33 -6.29 2.24
CA LEU A 242 11.20 -7.71 1.91
C LEU A 242 11.05 -7.96 0.40
N GLN A 243 10.49 -7.00 -0.33
CA GLN A 243 10.24 -7.08 -1.77
C GLN A 243 11.45 -6.72 -2.63
N VAL A 244 12.48 -6.12 -2.04
CA VAL A 244 13.66 -5.65 -2.78
C VAL A 244 14.62 -6.81 -2.99
N ASP A 245 15.18 -6.89 -4.19
CA ASP A 245 16.20 -7.86 -4.54
C ASP A 245 17.47 -7.72 -3.65
N ASN A 246 18.08 -8.85 -3.30
CA ASN A 246 19.25 -8.85 -2.40
C ASN A 246 20.47 -8.15 -3.01
N ALA A 247 20.70 -8.24 -4.33
CA ALA A 247 21.80 -7.53 -4.98
C ALA A 247 21.59 -6.01 -4.92
N VAL A 248 20.35 -5.56 -5.08
CA VAL A 248 19.99 -4.13 -4.95
C VAL A 248 20.14 -3.65 -3.51
N LEU A 249 19.73 -4.46 -2.52
CA LEU A 249 19.94 -4.14 -1.11
C LEU A 249 21.43 -4.06 -0.77
N LYS A 250 22.23 -5.00 -1.29
CA LYS A 250 23.68 -5.00 -1.11
C LYS A 250 24.32 -3.72 -1.65
N GLU A 251 24.01 -3.35 -2.90
CA GLU A 251 24.56 -2.11 -3.50
C GLU A 251 24.23 -0.88 -2.65
N LYS A 252 23.00 -0.80 -2.12
CA LYS A 252 22.56 0.29 -1.25
C LYS A 252 23.29 0.33 0.09
N LEU A 253 23.41 -0.81 0.74
CA LEU A 253 24.08 -0.91 2.04
C LEU A 253 25.59 -0.67 1.90
N ASP A 254 26.22 -1.20 0.85
CA ASP A 254 27.63 -0.91 0.53
C ASP A 254 27.83 0.59 0.26
N PHE A 255 26.96 1.22 -0.53
CA PHE A 255 27.05 2.66 -0.76
C PHE A 255 26.85 3.47 0.53
N LEU A 256 25.95 3.04 1.42
CA LEU A 256 25.70 3.69 2.70
C LEU A 256 26.89 3.59 3.67
N PHE A 257 27.32 2.36 3.97
CA PHE A 257 28.32 2.08 4.99
C PHE A 257 29.75 2.34 4.50
N LYS A 258 30.07 1.97 3.26
CA LYS A 258 31.43 2.14 2.71
C LYS A 258 31.57 3.44 1.93
N GLY A 259 30.59 3.78 1.09
CA GLY A 259 30.62 4.97 0.25
C GLY A 259 30.38 6.27 1.02
N MET A 260 29.28 6.36 1.76
CA MET A 260 28.90 7.54 2.53
C MET A 260 29.46 7.54 3.96
N LYS A 261 29.96 6.38 4.44
CA LYS A 261 30.46 6.19 5.82
C LYS A 261 29.43 6.62 6.88
N LEU A 262 28.16 6.39 6.59
CA LEU A 262 27.07 6.56 7.56
C LEU A 262 26.91 5.25 8.33
N ASP A 263 26.42 5.32 9.55
CA ASP A 263 26.20 4.15 10.40
C ASP A 263 24.78 3.60 10.26
N VAL A 264 24.51 2.48 10.94
CA VAL A 264 23.18 1.88 11.00
C VAL A 264 22.16 2.81 11.66
N GLU A 265 22.58 3.71 12.55
CA GLU A 265 21.68 4.66 13.23
C GLU A 265 21.05 5.66 12.25
N GLU A 266 21.81 6.13 11.25
CA GLU A 266 21.26 6.94 10.17
C GLU A 266 20.28 6.16 9.27
N LEU A 267 20.52 4.85 9.09
CA LEU A 267 19.60 3.97 8.37
C LEU A 267 18.29 3.78 9.12
N LEU A 268 18.33 3.55 10.43
CA LEU A 268 17.15 3.35 11.27
C LEU A 268 16.22 4.57 11.28
N LYS A 269 16.76 5.78 11.11
CA LYS A 269 15.96 7.02 10.96
C LYS A 269 15.24 7.11 9.62
N CYS A 270 15.70 6.39 8.59
CA CYS A 270 15.07 6.39 7.27
C CYS A 270 15.19 5.04 6.52
N PRO A 271 14.54 3.95 7.00
CA PRO A 271 14.63 2.64 6.36
C PRO A 271 14.06 2.61 4.94
N ALA A 272 13.16 3.55 4.62
CA ALA A 272 12.63 3.79 3.28
C ALA A 272 13.71 4.01 2.20
N TYR A 273 14.96 4.34 2.57
CA TYR A 273 16.11 4.32 1.67
C TYR A 273 16.23 2.98 0.92
N LEU A 274 16.08 1.87 1.63
CA LEU A 274 16.21 0.52 1.08
C LEU A 274 15.08 0.15 0.13
N SER A 275 13.88 0.71 0.30
CA SER A 275 12.74 0.46 -0.61
C SER A 275 12.65 1.40 -1.81
N LYS A 276 13.46 2.47 -1.89
CA LYS A 276 13.42 3.39 -3.05
C LYS A 276 13.88 2.71 -4.34
N LYS A 277 13.19 2.95 -5.45
CA LYS A 277 13.50 2.34 -6.75
C LYS A 277 14.91 2.67 -7.27
N SER A 278 15.40 3.87 -7.05
CA SER A 278 16.71 4.33 -7.53
C SER A 278 17.48 5.08 -6.43
N MET A 279 18.81 4.95 -6.50
CA MET A 279 19.76 5.68 -5.67
C MET A 279 20.26 6.99 -6.28
N ASP A 280 19.91 7.33 -7.52
CA ASP A 280 20.51 8.48 -8.24
C ASP A 280 20.30 9.79 -7.50
N ARG A 281 19.08 9.96 -6.94
CA ARG A 281 18.75 11.09 -6.07
C ARG A 281 19.66 11.14 -4.85
N VAL A 282 19.94 10.01 -4.21
CA VAL A 282 20.78 9.97 -3.00
C VAL A 282 22.23 10.22 -3.39
N LYS A 283 22.72 9.58 -4.46
CA LYS A 283 24.09 9.75 -4.99
C LYS A 283 24.37 11.21 -5.35
N ILE A 284 23.47 11.90 -6.05
CA ILE A 284 23.68 13.32 -6.43
C ILE A 284 23.63 14.25 -5.23
N ARG A 285 22.71 14.01 -4.28
CA ARG A 285 22.57 14.83 -3.07
C ARG A 285 23.74 14.62 -2.12
N TRP A 286 24.25 13.40 -2.01
CA TRP A 286 25.46 13.08 -1.27
C TRP A 286 26.66 13.87 -1.80
N LYS A 287 26.86 13.94 -3.12
CA LYS A 287 27.95 14.73 -3.72
C LYS A 287 27.86 16.21 -3.35
N VAL A 288 26.66 16.80 -3.45
CA VAL A 288 26.42 18.21 -3.07
C VAL A 288 26.69 18.43 -1.58
N LEU A 289 26.10 17.62 -0.71
CA LEU A 289 26.25 17.78 0.74
C LEU A 289 27.69 17.51 1.19
N SER A 290 28.39 16.57 0.56
CA SER A 290 29.81 16.30 0.83
C SER A 290 30.69 17.49 0.48
N LEU A 291 30.41 18.18 -0.63
CA LEU A 291 31.11 19.41 -1.01
C LEU A 291 30.86 20.54 0.00
N LEU A 292 29.62 20.68 0.48
CA LEU A 292 29.31 21.67 1.51
C LEU A 292 29.99 21.33 2.84
N LYS A 293 30.10 20.04 3.18
CA LYS A 293 30.78 19.57 4.39
C LYS A 293 32.29 19.82 4.32
N SER A 294 32.93 19.56 3.18
CA SER A 294 34.37 19.81 3.02
C SER A 294 34.73 21.29 3.09
N ARG A 295 33.78 22.17 2.79
CA ARG A 295 33.92 23.63 2.95
C ARG A 295 33.55 24.16 4.33
N GLY A 296 33.16 23.29 5.27
CA GLY A 296 32.73 23.68 6.62
C GLY A 296 31.40 24.42 6.68
N ILE A 297 30.62 24.46 5.58
CA ILE A 297 29.31 25.13 5.54
C ILE A 297 28.27 24.33 6.34
N ILE A 298 28.37 23.00 6.28
CA ILE A 298 27.56 22.09 7.09
C ILE A 298 28.46 21.17 7.89
N GLN A 299 28.04 20.84 9.10
CA GLN A 299 28.82 19.98 9.99
C GLN A 299 28.50 18.49 9.78
N ARG A 300 27.21 18.15 9.60
CA ARG A 300 26.73 16.77 9.49
C ARG A 300 25.83 16.59 8.28
N ILE A 301 25.80 15.37 7.76
CA ILE A 301 24.96 14.96 6.64
C ILE A 301 24.02 13.88 7.16
N HIS A 302 22.71 14.05 6.94
CA HIS A 302 21.70 13.08 7.37
C HIS A 302 21.15 12.31 6.17
N LEU A 303 21.01 10.99 6.31
CA LEU A 303 20.44 10.14 5.26
C LEU A 303 19.00 10.56 4.92
N LYS A 304 18.24 10.89 5.96
CA LYS A 304 16.85 11.32 5.85
C LYS A 304 16.68 12.47 4.87
N ASP A 305 17.51 13.50 4.94
CA ASP A 305 17.39 14.67 4.05
C ASP A 305 17.64 14.32 2.58
N MET A 306 18.58 13.40 2.33
CA MET A 306 18.86 12.92 0.98
C MET A 306 17.67 12.15 0.39
N VAL A 307 16.94 11.40 1.21
CA VAL A 307 15.82 10.56 0.77
C VAL A 307 14.51 11.35 0.71
N THR A 308 14.16 12.09 1.77
CA THR A 308 12.81 12.63 1.97
C THR A 308 12.65 14.07 1.50
N LEU A 309 13.72 14.88 1.48
CA LEU A 309 13.56 16.31 1.19
C LEU A 309 13.05 16.51 -0.25
N PRO A 310 12.01 17.33 -0.47
CA PRO A 310 11.52 17.63 -1.81
C PRO A 310 12.60 18.24 -2.71
N ARG A 311 12.54 17.99 -4.02
CA ARG A 311 13.55 18.49 -4.98
C ARG A 311 13.71 20.01 -4.91
N LYS A 312 12.59 20.74 -4.92
CA LYS A 312 12.57 22.21 -4.88
C LYS A 312 13.37 22.75 -3.69
N TRP A 313 13.04 22.25 -2.50
CA TRP A 313 13.66 22.67 -1.25
C TRP A 313 15.13 22.32 -1.20
N PHE A 314 15.50 21.09 -1.56
CA PHE A 314 16.92 20.70 -1.61
C PHE A 314 17.75 21.64 -2.49
N VAL A 315 17.21 22.00 -3.66
CA VAL A 315 17.89 22.86 -4.61
C VAL A 315 18.00 24.30 -4.09
N GLU A 316 16.91 24.88 -3.60
CA GLU A 316 16.92 26.24 -3.06
C GLU A 316 17.82 26.38 -1.82
N THR A 317 17.92 25.33 -0.99
CA THR A 317 18.73 25.34 0.22
C THR A 317 20.21 25.08 -0.04
N PHE A 318 20.54 24.06 -0.85
CA PHE A 318 21.91 23.54 -0.95
C PHE A 318 22.56 23.72 -2.33
N VAL A 319 21.80 24.08 -3.36
CA VAL A 319 22.31 24.14 -4.74
C VAL A 319 22.39 25.59 -5.22
N PHE A 320 21.30 26.34 -5.21
CA PHE A 320 21.28 27.71 -5.76
C PHE A 320 22.12 28.70 -4.96
N LYS A 321 22.22 28.51 -3.63
CA LYS A 321 23.06 29.35 -2.78
C LYS A 321 24.55 29.19 -3.04
N TYR A 322 24.96 28.11 -3.70
CA TYR A 322 26.37 27.73 -3.85
C TYR A 322 26.65 27.32 -5.30
N PRO A 323 27.25 28.18 -6.14
CA PRO A 323 27.42 27.95 -7.58
C PRO A 323 28.06 26.60 -7.94
N ASP A 324 29.04 26.14 -7.16
CA ASP A 324 29.72 24.86 -7.39
C ASP A 324 28.80 23.66 -7.12
N CYS A 325 27.88 23.79 -6.16
CA CYS A 325 26.84 22.78 -5.92
C CYS A 325 25.86 22.73 -7.11
N GLY A 326 25.58 23.88 -7.73
CA GLY A 326 24.87 23.97 -9.02
C GLY A 326 25.51 23.09 -10.10
N ARG A 327 26.84 23.22 -10.29
CA ARG A 327 27.60 22.43 -11.26
C ARG A 327 27.55 20.93 -10.95
N VAL A 328 27.72 20.54 -9.69
CA VAL A 328 27.63 19.14 -9.26
C VAL A 328 26.23 18.58 -9.49
N TYR A 329 25.18 19.34 -9.19
CA TYR A 329 23.80 18.84 -9.20
C TYR A 329 23.18 18.77 -10.60
N TYR A 330 23.44 19.76 -11.45
CA TYR A 330 22.84 19.88 -12.79
C TYR A 330 23.79 19.50 -13.93
N GLY A 331 25.10 19.38 -13.65
CA GLY A 331 26.13 19.35 -14.68
C GLY A 331 26.46 20.76 -15.20
N GLU A 332 27.63 20.90 -15.82
CA GLU A 332 28.25 22.19 -16.13
C GLU A 332 27.40 23.09 -17.05
N ARG A 333 26.84 22.53 -18.12
CA ARG A 333 26.01 23.27 -19.10
C ARG A 333 24.65 23.71 -18.52
N SER A 334 24.00 22.84 -17.75
CA SER A 334 22.68 23.13 -17.17
C SER A 334 22.78 24.08 -15.98
N ALA A 335 23.84 23.98 -15.18
CA ALA A 335 24.12 24.92 -14.09
C ALA A 335 24.34 26.35 -14.62
N LEU A 336 25.07 26.51 -15.73
CA LEU A 336 25.25 27.82 -16.38
C LEU A 336 23.92 28.42 -16.88
N LYS A 337 23.06 27.59 -17.49
CA LYS A 337 21.73 28.03 -17.97
C LYS A 337 20.84 28.48 -16.81
N GLN A 338 20.93 27.79 -15.68
CA GLN A 338 20.13 28.07 -14.49
C GLN A 338 20.63 29.31 -13.73
N ALA A 339 21.95 29.45 -13.55
CA ALA A 339 22.57 30.65 -13.00
C ALA A 339 22.29 31.90 -13.87
N ARG A 340 22.27 31.75 -15.20
CA ARG A 340 21.88 32.84 -16.12
C ARG A 340 20.41 33.23 -16.01
N ALA A 341 19.49 32.28 -15.79
CA ALA A 341 18.08 32.58 -15.57
C ALA A 341 17.85 33.30 -14.22
N GLU A 342 18.65 32.98 -13.20
CA GLU A 342 18.60 33.64 -11.89
C GLU A 342 19.22 35.05 -11.92
N ALA A 343 20.34 35.24 -12.61
CA ALA A 343 20.95 36.56 -12.82
C ALA A 343 20.04 37.53 -13.60
N ARG A 344 19.10 37.00 -14.39
CA ARG A 344 18.07 37.78 -15.11
C ARG A 344 16.86 38.14 -14.25
N GLY A 345 16.82 37.75 -12.97
CA GLY A 345 15.74 38.12 -12.06
C GLY A 345 14.39 37.45 -12.36
N GLU A 346 14.36 36.37 -13.15
CA GLU A 346 13.12 35.74 -13.60
C GLU A 346 12.41 34.87 -12.53
N ARG A 347 12.76 35.01 -11.24
CA ARG A 347 11.96 34.49 -10.10
C ARG A 347 11.86 35.49 -8.96
N SER A 348 10.63 35.66 -8.49
CA SER A 348 10.19 36.63 -7.50
C SER A 348 10.94 36.57 -6.17
N THR A 349 11.47 37.73 -5.77
CA THR A 349 12.08 38.09 -4.48
C THR A 349 11.07 38.12 -3.33
N CYS A 350 10.33 37.02 -3.11
CA CYS A 350 9.34 36.93 -2.04
C CYS A 350 9.79 36.07 -0.83
N SER A 351 10.94 35.39 -0.90
CA SER A 351 11.31 34.34 0.06
C SER A 351 12.30 34.73 1.15
N LEU A 352 13.08 35.81 0.99
CA LEU A 352 14.04 36.25 2.03
C LEU A 352 13.36 36.99 3.20
N GLN A 353 12.24 37.68 2.96
CA GLN A 353 11.44 38.28 4.03
C GLN A 353 10.68 37.22 4.84
N ALA A 354 10.28 36.11 4.22
CA ALA A 354 9.49 35.05 4.86
C ALA A 354 10.24 34.30 5.96
N LEU A 355 11.56 34.04 5.80
CA LEU A 355 12.37 33.39 6.84
C LEU A 355 12.64 34.31 8.04
N ALA A 356 12.81 35.62 7.81
CA ALA A 356 12.94 36.60 8.90
C ALA A 356 11.60 36.86 9.64
N THR A 357 10.45 36.59 9.01
CA THR A 357 9.13 36.67 9.66
C THR A 357 8.68 35.36 10.28
N GLN A 358 9.16 34.20 9.83
CA GLN A 358 8.79 32.89 10.37
C GLN A 358 9.34 32.67 11.79
N ASP A 359 10.55 33.16 12.06
CA ASP A 359 11.10 33.18 13.43
C ASP A 359 10.44 34.26 14.31
N ARG A 360 10.10 35.44 13.77
CA ARG A 360 9.42 36.52 14.53
C ARG A 360 7.96 36.19 14.90
N LEU A 361 7.18 35.61 13.99
CA LEU A 361 5.76 35.29 14.25
C LEU A 361 5.57 34.13 15.25
N THR A 362 6.58 33.28 15.43
CA THR A 362 6.53 32.17 16.39
C THR A 362 7.18 32.51 17.74
N SER A 363 8.02 33.55 17.79
CA SER A 363 8.59 34.08 19.03
C SER A 363 7.65 35.03 19.77
N ASP A 364 6.74 35.73 19.06
CA ASP A 364 5.98 36.85 19.63
C ASP A 364 4.60 36.46 20.23
N LEU A 365 4.15 35.21 20.08
CA LEU A 365 2.91 34.72 20.69
C LEU A 365 3.20 33.65 21.74
N SER A 366 2.91 33.97 23.00
CA SER A 366 3.11 33.06 24.12
C SER A 366 2.17 31.84 24.03
N PRO A 367 2.56 30.68 24.61
CA PRO A 367 1.68 29.51 24.73
C PRO A 367 0.35 29.78 25.45
N CYS A 368 0.24 30.87 26.20
CA CYS A 368 -0.99 31.30 26.88
C CYS A 368 -1.96 31.99 25.92
N GLU A 369 -1.47 32.81 24.98
CA GLU A 369 -2.29 33.51 23.99
C GLU A 369 -2.86 32.55 22.93
N LEU A 370 -2.09 31.54 22.52
CA LEU A 370 -2.57 30.47 21.63
C LEU A 370 -3.68 29.62 22.26
N ARG A 371 -3.62 29.43 23.59
CA ARG A 371 -4.67 28.73 24.36
C ARG A 371 -5.94 29.58 24.48
N ALA A 372 -5.82 30.89 24.69
CA ALA A 372 -6.97 31.80 24.76
C ALA A 372 -7.74 31.85 23.42
N LEU A 373 -7.05 31.69 22.29
CA LEU A 373 -7.66 31.65 20.95
C LEU A 373 -8.18 30.25 20.54
N ARG A 374 -7.98 29.21 21.35
CA ARG A 374 -8.32 27.80 21.05
C ARG A 374 -7.76 27.29 19.72
N ILE A 375 -6.64 27.84 19.25
CA ILE A 375 -5.96 27.40 18.01
C ILE A 375 -4.85 26.42 18.38
N SER A 376 -4.90 25.22 17.80
CA SER A 376 -3.88 24.21 18.08
C SER A 376 -2.53 24.60 17.45
N PRO A 377 -1.39 24.55 18.16
CA PRO A 377 -0.09 25.06 17.69
C PRO A 377 0.41 24.48 16.36
N TRP A 378 -0.06 23.28 15.98
CA TRP A 378 0.29 22.66 14.70
C TRP A 378 -0.42 23.29 13.49
N ILE A 379 -1.57 23.94 13.71
CA ILE A 379 -2.37 24.58 12.64
C ILE A 379 -1.59 25.78 12.08
N VAL A 380 -1.02 26.61 12.96
CA VAL A 380 -0.20 27.77 12.57
C VAL A 380 1.07 27.37 11.80
N ARG A 381 1.53 26.13 11.95
CA ARG A 381 2.68 25.56 11.21
C ARG A 381 2.31 25.03 9.81
N LYS A 382 1.04 25.12 9.39
CA LYS A 382 0.61 24.68 8.06
C LYS A 382 1.00 25.71 6.97
N PRO A 383 1.70 25.30 5.91
CA PRO A 383 2.20 26.22 4.87
C PRO A 383 1.12 27.05 4.16
N TRP A 384 -0.12 26.55 4.07
CA TRP A 384 -1.20 27.25 3.37
C TRP A 384 -1.77 28.42 4.19
N ILE A 385 -1.77 28.33 5.54
CA ILE A 385 -2.21 29.41 6.43
C ILE A 385 -1.22 30.58 6.36
N HIS A 386 0.08 30.26 6.32
CA HIS A 386 1.13 31.26 6.10
C HIS A 386 0.99 31.98 4.74
N SER A 387 0.70 31.23 3.68
CA SER A 387 0.43 31.80 2.36
C SER A 387 -0.86 32.63 2.29
N TRP A 388 -1.81 32.40 3.19
CA TRP A 388 -3.06 33.17 3.30
C TRP A 388 -2.85 34.46 4.11
N LEU A 389 -2.17 34.38 5.27
CA LEU A 389 -1.82 35.53 6.10
C LEU A 389 -0.95 36.55 5.33
N LEU A 390 0.03 36.07 4.57
CA LEU A 390 0.86 36.92 3.71
C LEU A 390 0.06 37.62 2.60
N ARG A 391 -1.02 37.00 2.11
CA ARG A 391 -1.93 37.62 1.13
C ARG A 391 -2.78 38.72 1.75
N GLY A 392 -3.26 38.52 2.98
CA GLY A 392 -4.01 39.54 3.73
C GLY A 392 -3.15 40.77 4.09
N VAL A 393 -1.91 40.55 4.52
CA VAL A 393 -0.96 41.64 4.82
C VAL A 393 -0.59 42.43 3.55
N HIS A 394 -0.49 41.77 2.39
CA HIS A 394 -0.25 42.45 1.12
C HIS A 394 -1.44 43.30 0.64
N GLN A 395 -2.68 42.90 0.95
CA GLN A 395 -3.85 43.72 0.63
C GLN A 395 -3.89 45.01 1.48
N ASN A 396 -3.43 44.98 2.74
CA ASN A 396 -3.35 46.18 3.58
C ASN A 396 -2.21 47.13 3.20
N LYS A 397 -1.12 46.65 2.59
CA LYS A 397 -0.04 47.52 2.09
C LYS A 397 -0.41 48.41 0.90
N LYS A 398 -1.55 48.16 0.23
CA LYS A 398 -2.07 49.07 -0.80
C LYS A 398 -2.75 50.32 -0.21
N ALA A 399 -3.04 50.35 1.10
CA ALA A 399 -3.43 51.55 1.81
C ALA A 399 -2.17 52.18 2.42
N ASN A 400 -1.68 53.28 1.85
CA ASN A 400 -0.47 53.98 2.29
C ASN A 400 -0.60 54.53 3.73
N SER A 401 -0.27 53.73 4.74
CA SER A 401 0.06 54.22 6.07
C SER A 401 0.99 53.27 6.83
N PRO A 402 2.01 53.79 7.54
CA PRO A 402 2.90 52.98 8.36
C PRO A 402 2.16 52.57 9.64
N VAL A 403 1.72 51.31 9.67
CA VAL A 403 1.06 50.74 10.85
C VAL A 403 2.12 50.13 11.78
N ALA A 404 2.12 50.54 13.05
CA ALA A 404 3.08 50.12 14.08
C ALA A 404 3.10 48.59 14.30
N PRO A 405 4.18 48.00 14.85
CA PRO A 405 4.31 46.55 15.04
C PRO A 405 3.20 45.92 15.90
N SER A 406 2.69 46.65 16.90
CA SER A 406 1.59 46.20 17.77
C SER A 406 0.27 46.00 17.03
N SER A 407 0.06 46.72 15.92
CA SER A 407 -1.13 46.60 15.09
C SER A 407 -1.03 45.46 14.06
N GLN A 408 0.17 44.97 13.73
CA GLN A 408 0.33 43.75 12.91
C GLN A 408 -0.15 42.49 13.66
N VAL A 409 0.10 42.41 14.97
CA VAL A 409 -0.40 41.30 15.82
C VAL A 409 -1.93 41.33 15.92
N ASN A 410 -2.53 42.50 16.07
CA ASN A 410 -3.99 42.65 16.04
C ASN A 410 -4.60 42.35 14.65
N CYS A 411 -3.91 42.67 13.56
CA CYS A 411 -4.33 42.26 12.22
C CYS A 411 -4.28 40.75 12.02
N VAL A 412 -3.24 40.06 12.52
CA VAL A 412 -3.13 38.59 12.47
C VAL A 412 -4.21 37.94 13.35
N ARG A 413 -4.51 38.52 14.52
CA ARG A 413 -5.58 38.09 15.42
C ARG A 413 -6.97 38.19 14.77
N LEU A 414 -7.29 39.33 14.15
CA LEU A 414 -8.56 39.53 13.43
C LEU A 414 -8.67 38.62 12.21
N ALA A 415 -7.58 38.43 11.47
CA ALA A 415 -7.55 37.59 10.28
C ALA A 415 -7.73 36.09 10.61
N LEU A 416 -7.18 35.61 11.74
CA LEU A 416 -7.38 34.24 12.23
C LEU A 416 -8.82 34.02 12.72
N LEU A 417 -9.44 35.02 13.35
CA LEU A 417 -10.86 34.97 13.76
C LEU A 417 -11.80 34.93 12.55
N GLN A 418 -11.52 35.72 11.51
CA GLN A 418 -12.26 35.70 10.24
C GLN A 418 -12.13 34.35 9.52
N LEU A 419 -10.95 33.73 9.55
CA LEU A 419 -10.70 32.43 8.90
C LEU A 419 -11.42 31.28 9.64
N HIS A 420 -11.51 31.35 10.97
CA HIS A 420 -12.32 30.42 11.77
C HIS A 420 -13.81 30.54 11.41
N HIS A 421 -14.29 31.77 11.23
CA HIS A 421 -15.69 32.05 10.91
C HIS A 421 -16.07 31.74 9.46
N GLN A 422 -15.16 31.92 8.49
CA GLN A 422 -15.40 31.71 7.05
C GLN A 422 -15.29 30.24 6.62
N HIS A 423 -14.48 29.43 7.29
CA HIS A 423 -14.20 28.05 6.86
C HIS A 423 -14.85 26.97 7.71
N HIS A 424 -15.67 27.32 8.73
CA HIS A 424 -16.26 26.38 9.68
C HIS A 424 -15.26 25.29 10.09
N LEU A 425 -14.01 25.68 10.37
CA LEU A 425 -12.99 24.74 10.81
C LEU A 425 -13.53 24.03 12.06
N PRO A 426 -13.55 22.70 12.10
CA PRO A 426 -14.29 21.97 13.11
C PRO A 426 -13.84 22.44 14.50
N ASN A 427 -14.81 22.84 15.31
CA ASN A 427 -14.64 23.03 16.73
C ASN A 427 -13.88 21.83 17.28
N ILE A 428 -12.61 22.01 17.66
CA ILE A 428 -11.91 21.03 18.51
C ILE A 428 -12.41 21.26 19.94
N THR A 429 -13.72 21.09 20.13
CA THR A 429 -14.37 20.91 21.42
C THR A 429 -15.03 19.54 21.38
N LYS A 430 -14.23 18.50 21.65
CA LYS A 430 -14.63 17.31 22.42
C LYS A 430 -13.39 16.44 22.69
N LYS A 431 -12.62 16.87 23.69
CA LYS A 431 -11.86 15.97 24.58
C LYS A 431 -11.82 16.56 25.98
N SER A 432 -12.97 16.45 26.63
CA SER A 432 -13.23 16.52 28.08
C SER A 432 -14.72 16.20 28.17
N VAL A 433 -15.16 15.02 28.56
CA VAL A 433 -15.24 14.51 29.93
C VAL A 433 -15.80 13.08 29.77
N LEU A 434 -15.22 12.10 30.45
CA LEU A 434 -15.86 10.91 31.05
C LEU A 434 -14.74 10.21 31.83
N LEU A 435 -14.35 10.85 32.93
CA LEU A 435 -14.07 10.15 34.19
C LEU A 435 -15.40 10.27 34.95
N ASP A 436 -16.17 9.20 34.88
CA ASP A 436 -16.97 8.58 35.95
C ASP A 436 -17.51 7.25 35.40
#